data_AF-A0A7Y2GTK9-F1
#
_entry.id   AF-A0A7Y2GTK9-F1
#
_cell.length_a   1.000
_cell.length_b   1.000
_cell.length_c   1.000
_cell.angle_alpha   90.00
_cell.angle_beta   90.00
_cell.angle_gamma   90.00
#
_symmetry.space_group_name_H-M   'P 1'
#
loop_
_entity.id
_entity.type
_entity.pdbx_description
1 polymer ?
#
loop_
_entity_poly.entity_id
_entity_poly.type
_entity_poly.pdbx_seq_one_letter_code
_entity_poly.pdbx_strand_id
1 'polypeptide(L)'
;MPVDFVIDAMVALAKDERAVNKTIALADPYPLTTEELCDSIAKAITNKKSVVTPPAKVVETFLKSPISPPFTGLPHSGVPYFFVPQTYDTTVCEEMLEPHGVACPPFKSYVSRLVEYVIEHPKL
;
A
#
# COMPACT_ATOMS: atom_id res chain seq x y z
N MET A 1 1.21 -0.47 -3.62
CA MET A 1 1.39 -1.03 -4.97
C MET A 1 2.84 -1.40 -5.17
N PRO A 2 3.15 -2.48 -5.88
CA PRO A 2 4.54 -2.83 -6.16
C PRO A 2 5.14 -1.79 -7.09
N VAL A 3 6.41 -1.45 -6.86
CA VAL A 3 7.13 -0.45 -7.66
C VAL A 3 7.24 -0.89 -9.11
N ASP A 4 7.38 -2.19 -9.36
CA ASP A 4 7.45 -2.76 -10.71
C ASP A 4 6.22 -2.41 -11.55
N PHE A 5 5.01 -2.56 -10.99
CA PHE A 5 3.77 -2.14 -11.67
C PHE A 5 3.78 -0.64 -12.01
N VAL A 6 4.24 0.20 -11.10
CA VAL A 6 4.30 1.65 -11.32
C VAL A 6 5.24 1.98 -12.47
N ILE A 7 6.41 1.34 -12.51
CA ILE A 7 7.40 1.53 -13.58
C ILE A 7 6.84 1.05 -14.92
N ASP A 8 6.30 -0.17 -14.96
CA ASP A 8 5.74 -0.76 -16.19
C ASP A 8 4.60 0.10 -16.74
N ALA A 9 3.71 0.56 -15.85
CA ALA A 9 2.63 1.48 -16.22
C ALA A 9 3.16 2.80 -16.76
N MET A 10 4.15 3.42 -16.09
CA MET A 10 4.75 4.68 -16.55
C MET A 10 5.42 4.52 -17.93
N VAL A 11 6.16 3.43 -18.14
CA VAL A 11 6.84 3.14 -19.41
C VAL A 11 5.83 2.91 -20.55
N ALA A 12 4.74 2.19 -20.28
CA ALA A 12 3.67 1.94 -21.24
C ALA A 12 2.95 3.26 -21.61
N LEU A 13 2.53 4.02 -20.61
CA LEU A 13 1.76 5.26 -20.80
C LEU A 13 2.60 6.39 -21.43
N ALA A 14 3.90 6.46 -21.14
CA ALA A 14 4.79 7.46 -21.73
C ALA A 14 4.89 7.36 -23.26
N LYS A 15 4.59 6.20 -23.84
CA LYS A 15 4.62 5.95 -25.29
C LYS A 15 3.24 5.96 -25.94
N ASP A 16 2.18 6.12 -25.15
CA ASP A 16 0.80 6.04 -25.60
C ASP A 16 0.23 7.45 -25.81
N GLU A 17 0.00 7.84 -27.07
CA GLU A 17 -0.56 9.15 -27.39
C GLU A 17 -1.95 9.38 -26.76
N ARG A 18 -2.69 8.30 -26.44
CA ARG A 18 -3.98 8.40 -25.74
C ARG A 18 -3.81 8.94 -24.32
N ALA A 19 -2.61 8.85 -23.72
CA ALA A 19 -2.33 9.35 -22.38
C ALA A 19 -2.09 10.87 -22.33
N VAL A 20 -1.90 11.52 -23.48
CA VAL A 20 -1.66 12.97 -23.55
C VAL A 20 -2.83 13.73 -22.93
N ASN A 21 -2.51 14.73 -22.08
CA ASN A 21 -3.47 15.53 -21.31
C ASN A 21 -4.35 14.75 -20.31
N LYS A 22 -4.03 13.49 -20.00
CA LYS A 22 -4.68 12.73 -18.93
C LYS A 22 -3.90 12.83 -17.63
N THR A 23 -4.62 12.87 -16.51
CA THR A 23 -4.07 12.58 -15.18
C THR A 23 -4.55 11.19 -14.79
N ILE A 24 -3.62 10.27 -14.55
CA ILE A 24 -3.91 8.85 -14.35
C ILE A 24 -3.47 8.46 -12.93
N ALA A 25 -4.40 7.94 -12.13
CA ALA A 25 -4.11 7.45 -10.79
C ALA A 25 -3.60 6.00 -10.85
N LEU A 26 -2.30 5.80 -10.64
CA LEU A 26 -1.70 4.47 -10.52
C LEU A 26 -1.95 3.92 -9.11
N ALA A 27 -3.08 3.24 -8.92
CA ALA A 27 -3.51 2.70 -7.63
C ALA A 27 -4.05 1.27 -7.78
N ASP A 28 -4.34 0.63 -6.64
CA ASP A 28 -4.94 -0.71 -6.60
C ASP A 28 -6.42 -0.57 -6.99
N PRO A 29 -6.93 -1.27 -8.02
CA PRO A 29 -8.35 -1.27 -8.34
C PRO A 29 -9.18 -2.01 -7.26
N TYR A 30 -8.55 -2.89 -6.48
CA TYR A 30 -9.20 -3.67 -5.43
C TYR A 30 -8.42 -3.54 -4.11
N PRO A 31 -8.33 -2.31 -3.54
CA PRO A 31 -7.49 -2.05 -2.38
C PRO A 31 -8.01 -2.82 -1.16
N LEU A 32 -7.08 -3.37 -0.39
CA LEU A 32 -7.40 -3.93 0.91
C LEU A 32 -7.78 -2.82 1.89
N THR A 33 -8.68 -3.14 2.82
CA THR A 33 -8.83 -2.33 4.03
C THR A 33 -7.53 -2.38 4.86
N THR A 34 -7.32 -1.39 5.73
CA THR A 34 -6.17 -1.39 6.65
C THR A 34 -6.13 -2.66 7.51
N GLU A 35 -7.29 -3.17 7.93
CA GLU A 35 -7.40 -4.42 8.68
C GLU A 35 -6.90 -5.60 7.84
N GLU A 36 -7.39 -5.76 6.61
CA GLU A 36 -6.98 -6.86 5.72
C GLU A 36 -5.52 -6.78 5.32
N LEU A 37 -4.98 -5.57 5.15
CA LEU A 37 -3.55 -5.34 4.88
C LEU A 37 -2.70 -5.85 6.05
N CYS A 38 -3.01 -5.39 7.27
CA CYS A 38 -2.34 -5.83 8.50
C CYS A 38 -2.48 -7.35 8.71
N ASP A 39 -3.66 -7.91 8.49
CA ASP A 39 -3.91 -9.36 8.56
C ASP A 39 -3.06 -10.13 7.54
N SER A 40 -2.90 -9.61 6.32
CA SER A 40 -2.13 -10.27 5.27
C SER A 40 -0.65 -10.32 5.64
N ILE A 41 -0.11 -9.25 6.23
CA ILE A 41 1.27 -9.19 6.74
C ILE A 41 1.44 -10.11 7.95
N ALA A 42 0.53 -10.03 8.93
CA ALA A 42 0.59 -10.85 10.14
C ALA A 42 0.56 -12.35 9.82
N LYS A 43 -0.29 -12.76 8.87
CA LYS A 43 -0.33 -14.15 8.39
C LYS A 43 0.96 -14.55 7.69
N ALA A 44 1.55 -13.68 6.86
CA ALA A 44 2.81 -13.98 6.19
C ALA A 44 3.97 -14.19 7.20
N ILE A 45 3.96 -13.48 8.33
CA ILE A 45 5.00 -13.61 9.37
C ILE A 45 4.72 -14.79 10.32
N THR A 46 3.47 -14.95 10.77
CA THR A 46 3.14 -15.80 11.95
C THR A 46 2.14 -16.90 11.65
N ASN A 47 1.58 -16.95 10.44
CA ASN A 47 0.43 -17.78 10.06
C ASN A 47 -0.84 -17.53 10.90
N LYS A 48 -0.94 -16.36 11.56
CA LYS A 48 -2.08 -15.93 12.38
C LYS A 48 -2.57 -14.55 11.96
N LYS A 49 -3.84 -14.26 12.25
CA LYS A 49 -4.48 -12.95 12.05
C LYS A 49 -4.41 -12.08 13.29
N SER A 50 -4.67 -10.78 13.14
CA SER A 50 -4.97 -9.93 14.29
C SER A 50 -6.25 -10.41 14.97
N VAL A 51 -6.27 -10.36 16.30
CA VAL A 51 -7.42 -10.76 17.13
C VAL A 51 -8.10 -9.54 17.76
N VAL A 52 -7.40 -8.41 17.83
CA VAL A 52 -7.85 -7.21 18.54
C VAL A 52 -7.59 -5.98 17.70
N THR A 53 -8.60 -5.13 17.58
CA THR A 53 -8.51 -3.83 16.90
C THR A 53 -8.85 -2.73 17.91
N PRO A 54 -7.85 -2.00 18.45
CA PRO A 54 -8.10 -0.90 19.38
C PRO A 54 -8.85 0.25 18.67
N PRO A 55 -9.64 1.06 19.40
CA PRO A 55 -10.32 2.21 18.80
C PRO A 55 -9.33 3.21 18.20
N ALA A 56 -9.62 3.69 16.99
CA ALA A 56 -8.74 4.60 16.24
C ALA A 56 -8.27 5.81 17.05
N LYS A 57 -9.17 6.44 17.84
CA LYS A 57 -8.83 7.59 18.70
C LYS A 57 -7.77 7.27 19.75
N VAL A 58 -7.80 6.07 20.32
CA VAL A 58 -6.81 5.63 21.32
C VAL A 58 -5.45 5.48 20.65
N VAL A 59 -5.41 4.84 19.48
CA VAL A 59 -4.19 4.67 18.69
C VAL A 59 -3.64 6.03 18.26
N GLU A 60 -4.47 6.92 17.74
CA GLU A 60 -4.06 8.25 17.30
C GLU A 60 -3.46 9.08 18.44
N THR A 61 -4.10 9.06 19.62
CA THR A 61 -3.62 9.77 20.81
C THR A 61 -2.25 9.22 21.26
N PHE A 62 -2.09 7.90 21.27
CA PHE A 62 -0.81 7.27 21.56
C PHE A 62 0.25 7.68 20.55
N LEU A 63 -0.03 7.60 19.25
CA LEU A 63 0.90 7.94 18.18
C LEU A 63 1.31 9.42 18.18
N LYS A 64 0.46 10.33 18.65
CA LYS A 64 0.78 11.76 18.85
C LYS A 64 1.58 12.05 20.12
N SER A 65 1.73 11.09 21.03
CA SER A 65 2.48 11.28 22.27
C SER A 65 3.99 11.35 22.02
N PRO A 66 4.78 12.03 22.87
CA PRO A 66 6.23 12.11 22.73
C PRO A 66 6.95 10.76 22.92
N ILE A 67 6.26 9.78 23.51
CA ILE A 67 6.80 8.44 23.77
C ILE A 67 6.72 7.59 22.49
N SER A 68 5.79 7.84 21.57
CA SER A 68 5.57 6.94 20.43
C SER A 68 6.75 6.79 19.44
N PRO A 69 7.49 7.86 19.02
CA PRO A 69 8.44 7.70 17.92
C PRO A 69 9.61 6.75 18.25
N PRO A 70 10.18 6.76 19.46
CA PRO A 70 11.16 5.75 19.87
C PRO A 70 10.67 4.30 19.83
N PHE A 71 9.37 4.05 20.03
CA PHE A 71 8.80 2.69 20.02
C PHE A 71 8.35 2.24 18.62
N THR A 72 7.80 3.15 17.82
CA THR A 72 7.17 2.82 16.53
C THR A 72 8.04 3.15 15.33
N GLY A 73 9.05 4.01 15.49
CA GLY A 73 9.80 4.60 14.38
C GLY A 73 9.00 5.60 13.55
N LEU A 74 7.73 5.88 13.89
CA LEU A 74 6.85 6.76 13.12
C LEU A 74 6.99 8.22 13.60
N PRO A 75 7.40 9.18 12.76
CA PRO A 75 7.39 10.59 13.11
C PRO A 75 5.96 11.13 13.28
N HIS A 76 5.78 12.11 14.17
CA HIS A 76 4.46 12.71 14.44
C HIS A 76 3.80 13.31 13.19
N SER A 77 4.59 13.81 12.23
CA SER A 77 4.09 14.32 10.95
C SER A 77 3.45 13.24 10.08
N GLY A 78 3.82 11.96 10.27
CA GLY A 78 3.24 10.82 9.56
C GLY A 78 1.90 10.36 10.11
N VAL A 79 1.59 10.69 11.38
CA VAL A 79 0.40 10.17 12.08
C VAL A 79 -0.90 10.54 11.38
N PRO A 80 -1.15 11.80 10.95
CA PRO A 80 -2.40 12.15 10.29
C PRO A 80 -2.70 11.30 9.06
N TYR A 81 -1.69 10.89 8.30
CA TYR A 81 -1.86 10.11 7.06
C TYR A 81 -2.48 8.72 7.30
N PHE A 82 -2.34 8.14 8.49
CA PHE A 82 -2.98 6.85 8.83
C PHE A 82 -4.50 6.95 9.04
N PHE A 83 -5.01 8.16 9.29
CA PHE A 83 -6.41 8.40 9.64
C PHE A 83 -7.19 9.13 8.54
N VAL A 84 -6.54 9.43 7.40
CA VAL A 84 -7.22 10.01 6.23
C VAL A 84 -7.83 8.86 5.41
N PRO A 85 -9.16 8.81 5.22
CA PRO A 85 -9.74 7.88 4.27
C PRO A 85 -9.39 8.33 2.84
N GLN A 86 -8.77 7.45 2.07
CA GLN A 86 -8.38 7.71 0.68
C GLN A 86 -8.95 6.63 -0.23
N THR A 87 -9.62 7.07 -1.29
CA THR A 87 -10.11 6.23 -2.38
C THR A 87 -9.69 6.86 -3.68
N TYR A 88 -9.22 6.04 -4.62
CA TYR A 88 -8.81 6.49 -5.95
C TYR A 88 -9.71 5.85 -6.99
N ASP A 89 -10.12 6.64 -7.98
CA ASP A 89 -10.76 6.10 -9.17
C ASP A 89 -9.68 5.60 -10.13
N THR A 90 -9.67 4.29 -10.38
CA THR A 90 -8.71 3.61 -11.25
C THR A 90 -9.23 3.36 -12.66
N THR A 91 -10.46 3.77 -12.99
CA THR A 91 -11.12 3.44 -14.27
C THR A 91 -10.25 3.82 -15.47
N VAL A 92 -9.72 5.05 -15.48
CA VAL A 92 -8.85 5.54 -16.57
C VAL A 92 -7.53 4.78 -16.63
N CYS A 93 -6.98 4.38 -15.47
CA CYS A 93 -5.74 3.60 -15.41
C CYS A 93 -5.95 2.21 -16.03
N GLU A 94 -7.04 1.54 -15.67
CA GLU A 94 -7.38 0.20 -16.15
C GLU A 94 -7.63 0.20 -17.66
N GLU A 95 -8.46 1.12 -18.17
CA GLU A 95 -8.73 1.26 -19.61
C GLU A 95 -7.48 1.56 -20.44
N MET A 96 -6.58 2.38 -19.90
CA MET A 96 -5.38 2.78 -20.61
C MET A 96 -4.33 1.67 -20.64
N LEU A 97 -4.19 0.89 -19.55
CA LEU A 97 -3.17 -0.15 -19.42
C LEU A 97 -3.59 -1.52 -19.96
N GLU A 98 -4.89 -1.80 -20.11
CA GLU A 98 -5.39 -3.07 -20.66
C GLU A 98 -4.71 -3.45 -21.99
N PRO A 99 -4.59 -2.56 -23.01
CA PRO A 99 -3.95 -2.90 -24.28
C PRO A 99 -2.45 -3.19 -24.17
N HIS A 100 -1.81 -2.75 -23.09
CA HIS A 100 -0.39 -2.98 -22.81
C HIS A 100 -0.16 -4.26 -21.98
N GLY A 101 -1.23 -4.92 -21.53
CA GLY A 101 -1.15 -6.11 -20.68
C GLY A 101 -0.57 -5.83 -19.29
N VAL A 102 -0.55 -4.57 -18.85
CA VAL A 102 -0.04 -4.16 -17.54
C VAL A 102 -1.22 -4.10 -16.56
N ALA A 103 -1.14 -4.86 -15.47
CA ALA A 103 -2.17 -4.86 -14.44
C ALA A 103 -1.51 -4.88 -13.06
N CYS A 104 -2.16 -4.22 -12.10
CA CYS A 104 -1.67 -4.26 -10.74
C CYS A 104 -1.97 -5.62 -10.10
N PRO A 105 -0.96 -6.35 -9.58
CA PRO A 105 -1.22 -7.60 -8.87
C PRO A 105 -1.85 -7.32 -7.49
N PRO A 106 -2.72 -8.22 -7.00
CA PRO A 106 -3.32 -8.07 -5.67
C PRO A 106 -2.25 -8.18 -4.58
N PHE A 107 -2.31 -7.33 -3.55
CA PHE A 107 -1.30 -7.32 -2.45
C PHE A 107 -0.99 -8.70 -1.86
N LYS A 108 -2.03 -9.53 -1.71
CA LYS A 108 -1.94 -10.89 -1.17
C LYS A 108 -1.05 -11.83 -1.99
N SER A 109 -0.80 -11.57 -3.27
CA SER A 109 0.05 -12.44 -4.11
C SER A 109 1.55 -12.23 -3.87
N TYR A 110 1.97 -11.08 -3.35
CA TYR A 110 3.39 -10.74 -3.19
C TYR A 110 3.82 -10.43 -1.75
N VAL A 111 2.89 -10.29 -0.79
CA VAL A 111 3.21 -9.99 0.62
C VAL A 111 4.20 -10.97 1.23
N SER A 112 4.11 -12.26 0.93
CA SER A 112 5.04 -13.28 1.46
C SER A 112 6.49 -12.99 1.04
N ARG A 113 6.71 -12.58 -0.21
CA ARG A 113 8.04 -12.22 -0.72
C ARG A 113 8.62 -10.99 -0.01
N LEU A 114 7.78 -9.99 0.26
CA LEU A 114 8.20 -8.79 1.01
C LEU A 114 8.65 -9.16 2.43
N VAL A 115 7.88 -10.01 3.10
CA VAL A 115 8.18 -10.48 4.46
C VAL A 115 9.45 -11.34 4.47
N GLU A 116 9.58 -12.30 3.54
CA GLU A 116 10.79 -13.12 3.37
C GLU A 116 12.04 -12.25 3.25
N TYR A 117 11.99 -11.23 2.38
CA TYR A 117 13.12 -10.32 2.17
C TYR A 117 13.54 -9.59 3.45
N VAL A 118 12.58 -9.05 4.22
CA VAL A 118 12.87 -8.34 5.48
C VAL A 118 13.41 -9.28 6.55
N ILE A 119 12.90 -10.52 6.63
CA ILE A 119 13.39 -11.53 7.57
C ILE A 119 14.84 -11.91 7.25
N GLU A 120 15.17 -12.07 5.97
CA GLU A 120 16.54 -12.37 5.52
C GLU A 120 17.50 -11.18 5.69
N HIS A 121 16.97 -9.95 5.73
CA HIS A 121 17.74 -8.70 5.82
C HIS A 121 17.26 -7.82 7.00
N PRO A 122 17.48 -8.24 8.27
CA PRO A 122 16.93 -7.56 9.45
C PRO A 122 17.57 -6.19 9.76
N LYS A 123 18.59 -5.79 9.00
CA LYS A 123 19.24 -4.47 9.09
C LYS A 123 19.18 -3.81 7.72
N LEU A 124 18.14 -3.01 7.51
CA LEU A 124 18.02 -2.08 6.38
C LEU A 124 18.59 -0.71 6.75
#